data_AF-A0A0U5FP30-F1
#
_entry.id   AF-A0A0U5FP30-F1
#
_cell.length_a   1.000
_cell.length_b   1.000
_cell.length_c   1.000
_cell.angle_alpha   90.00
_cell.angle_beta   90.00
_cell.angle_gamma   90.00
#
_symmetry.space_group_name_H-M   'P 1'
#
loop_
_entity.id
_entity.type
_entity.pdbx_description
1 polymer ?
#
loop_
_entity_poly.entity_id
_entity_poly.type
_entity_poly.pdbx_seq_one_letter_code
_entity_poly.pdbx_strand_id
1 'polypeptide(L)'
;MIELDQSPGNYYLRFATYPNGDMQQVLEGQAIVSYDTTGNDTQDISVDPMSVWMLTNGSATQGANELVESRLAPFEGNRPPTTAADVTRFFNINQTDIVTWVVDQYPYAEPTIPIIYGNMSDGWNANTTLHSPTNSTVDIVMNVANGSLDTMGHPMHLHGHKFWVLGSGSGSFPYQSVAEAPPSLINLDNPPYRDTANLPPSGWLAIRYITDNPGAWILHCHIQWHIVSGMAVVLVEGEDQLDALIRQGNSPDPTTPLKSGTAPSYIFNFSRSLIALGTMLNALVAFP
;
A
#
# COMPACT_ATOMS: atom_id res chain seq x y z
N MET A 1 17.68 -11.76 -6.76
CA MET A 1 19.13 -11.52 -6.64
C MET A 1 19.64 -11.22 -8.03
N ILE A 2 20.57 -10.27 -8.19
CA ILE A 2 21.21 -9.99 -9.47
C ILE A 2 22.58 -10.65 -9.43
N GLU A 3 22.82 -11.60 -10.32
CA GLU A 3 24.15 -12.22 -10.48
C GLU A 3 25.07 -11.25 -11.24
N LEU A 4 26.31 -11.11 -10.78
CA LEU A 4 27.33 -10.25 -11.39
C LEU A 4 28.22 -11.08 -12.33
N ASP A 5 27.60 -11.70 -13.33
CA ASP A 5 28.23 -12.66 -14.25
C ASP A 5 28.55 -12.09 -15.64
N GLN A 6 28.19 -10.82 -15.87
CA GLN A 6 28.53 -10.08 -17.09
C GLN A 6 29.97 -9.56 -17.04
N SER A 7 30.54 -9.22 -18.20
CA SER A 7 31.88 -8.61 -18.28
C SER A 7 31.97 -7.34 -17.41
N PRO A 8 33.10 -7.08 -16.74
CA PRO A 8 33.33 -5.80 -16.07
C PRO A 8 33.02 -4.61 -16.98
N GLY A 9 32.25 -3.64 -16.47
CA GLY A 9 31.76 -2.53 -17.29
C GLY A 9 30.66 -1.70 -16.64
N ASN A 10 30.12 -0.77 -17.44
CA ASN A 10 29.05 0.14 -17.08
C ASN A 10 27.74 -0.30 -17.73
N TYR A 11 26.71 -0.54 -16.92
CA TYR A 11 25.38 -1.02 -17.33
C TYR A 11 24.28 -0.02 -16.98
N TYR A 12 23.31 0.15 -17.88
CA TYR A 12 22.12 0.95 -17.57
C TYR A 12 21.17 0.18 -16.64
N LEU A 13 20.85 0.78 -15.50
CA LEU A 13 19.67 0.47 -14.72
C LEU A 13 18.57 1.45 -15.10
N ARG A 14 17.44 0.95 -15.57
CA ARG A 14 16.31 1.79 -16.00
C ARG A 14 15.16 1.69 -15.01
N PHE A 15 14.45 2.79 -14.86
CA PHE A 15 13.18 2.84 -14.17
C PHE A 15 12.21 3.67 -15.01
N ALA A 16 11.02 3.15 -15.21
CA ALA A 16 9.98 3.84 -15.93
C ALA A 16 8.64 3.55 -15.26
N THR A 17 7.70 4.47 -15.40
CA THR A 17 6.32 4.25 -15.00
C THR A 17 5.72 3.15 -15.84
N TYR A 18 5.24 2.09 -15.20
CA TYR A 18 4.54 1.00 -15.88
C TYR A 18 3.15 1.46 -16.32
N PRO A 19 2.74 1.26 -17.58
CA PRO A 19 1.50 1.82 -18.10
C PRO A 19 0.32 0.97 -17.62
N ASN A 20 -0.32 1.39 -16.53
CA ASN A 20 -1.53 0.74 -16.02
C ASN A 20 -2.60 1.79 -15.71
N GLY A 21 -3.59 1.91 -16.61
CA GLY A 21 -4.63 2.95 -16.58
C GLY A 21 -4.37 4.10 -17.55
N ASP A 22 -5.31 5.06 -17.59
CA ASP A 22 -5.40 6.08 -18.67
C ASP A 22 -4.80 7.46 -18.30
N MET A 23 -4.39 7.66 -17.04
CA MET A 23 -3.95 8.98 -16.52
C MET A 23 -2.65 8.94 -15.70
N GLN A 24 -1.69 8.08 -16.08
CA GLN A 24 -0.39 8.08 -15.41
C GLN A 24 0.55 9.14 -15.97
N GLN A 25 1.19 9.88 -15.07
CA GLN A 25 2.37 10.67 -15.40
C GLN A 25 3.44 9.72 -15.93
N VAL A 26 3.90 9.94 -17.16
CA VAL A 26 5.00 9.15 -17.72
C VAL A 26 6.32 9.68 -17.15
N LEU A 27 7.00 8.87 -16.36
CA LEU A 27 8.34 9.15 -15.84
C LEU A 27 9.30 8.09 -16.35
N GLU A 28 10.46 8.52 -16.83
CA GLU A 28 11.60 7.66 -17.14
C GLU A 28 12.82 8.20 -16.40
N GLY A 29 13.66 7.31 -15.91
CA GLY A 29 15.03 7.65 -15.60
C GLY A 29 15.97 6.46 -15.70
N GLN A 30 17.25 6.80 -15.60
CA GLN A 30 18.35 5.88 -15.82
C GLN A 30 19.41 6.12 -14.75
N ALA A 31 20.03 5.04 -14.30
CA ALA A 31 21.21 5.03 -13.46
C ALA A 31 22.27 4.12 -14.11
N ILE A 32 23.51 4.24 -13.65
CA ILE A 32 24.62 3.40 -14.11
C ILE A 32 25.01 2.47 -12.97
N VAL A 33 25.11 1.18 -13.27
CA VAL A 33 25.69 0.15 -12.41
C VAL A 33 27.07 -0.18 -12.97
N SER A 34 28.11 0.08 -12.19
CA SER A 34 29.51 -0.16 -12.56
C SER A 34 30.10 -1.26 -11.69
N TYR A 35 30.85 -2.19 -12.28
CA TYR A 35 31.61 -3.18 -11.52
C TYR A 35 32.99 -3.44 -12.14
N ASP A 36 34.01 -3.39 -11.28
CA ASP A 36 35.44 -3.58 -11.60
C ASP A 36 35.98 -2.68 -12.73
N THR A 37 35.65 -1.39 -12.65
CA THR A 37 36.17 -0.35 -13.55
C THR A 37 37.37 0.34 -12.90
N THR A 38 38.61 0.03 -13.34
CA THR A 38 39.86 0.54 -12.73
C THR A 38 40.23 1.98 -13.13
N GLY A 39 39.26 2.81 -13.48
CA GLY A 39 39.49 4.18 -13.91
C GLY A 39 38.23 5.02 -13.76
N ASN A 40 38.42 6.34 -13.81
CA ASN A 40 37.34 7.34 -13.91
C ASN A 40 36.72 7.29 -15.33
N ASP A 41 36.47 6.08 -15.82
CA ASP A 41 36.19 5.77 -17.21
C ASP A 41 34.70 5.98 -17.46
N THR A 42 34.38 7.22 -17.82
CA THR A 42 33.08 7.65 -18.32
C THR A 42 32.87 7.24 -19.78
N GLN A 43 33.80 6.49 -20.39
CA GLN A 43 33.73 6.13 -21.79
C GLN A 43 33.19 4.71 -21.98
N ASP A 44 32.20 4.63 -22.85
CA ASP A 44 31.44 3.47 -23.29
C ASP A 44 30.64 2.75 -22.20
N ILE A 45 29.47 3.32 -21.89
CA ILE A 45 28.32 2.50 -21.49
C ILE A 45 28.16 1.47 -22.60
N SER A 46 28.32 0.18 -22.30
CA SER A 46 28.20 -0.87 -23.31
C SER A 46 26.73 -0.97 -23.72
N VAL A 47 26.28 -0.10 -24.61
CA VAL A 47 24.95 -0.17 -25.20
C VAL A 47 25.02 -1.27 -26.24
N ASP A 48 24.65 -2.48 -25.86
CA ASP A 48 24.14 -3.41 -26.87
C ASP A 48 22.87 -2.77 -27.47
N PRO A 49 22.84 -2.45 -28.78
CA PRO A 49 21.67 -1.87 -29.43
C PRO A 49 20.40 -2.74 -29.40
N MET A 50 20.45 -3.96 -28.86
CA MET A 50 19.30 -4.89 -28.77
C MET A 50 18.82 -5.29 -27.36
N SER A 51 19.49 -4.94 -26.25
CA SER A 51 19.26 -5.68 -24.97
C SER A 51 18.43 -4.98 -23.88
N VAL A 52 17.70 -3.90 -24.20
CA VAL A 52 16.90 -3.20 -23.18
C VAL A 52 15.58 -3.94 -22.96
N TRP A 53 15.50 -4.77 -21.91
CA TRP A 53 14.31 -5.56 -21.56
C TRP A 53 13.03 -4.75 -21.22
N MET A 54 13.13 -3.41 -21.21
CA MET A 54 12.05 -2.47 -20.87
C MET A 54 12.04 -1.29 -21.85
N LEU A 55 10.89 -1.02 -22.44
CA LEU A 55 10.62 0.13 -23.30
C LEU A 55 10.51 1.42 -22.48
N THR A 56 10.62 2.58 -23.14
CA THR A 56 10.54 3.90 -22.49
C THR A 56 9.19 4.16 -21.80
N ASN A 57 8.13 3.50 -22.27
CA ASN A 57 6.81 3.54 -21.64
C ASN A 57 6.66 2.58 -20.45
N GLY A 58 7.74 1.93 -19.99
CA GLY A 58 7.76 0.98 -18.88
C GLY A 58 7.32 -0.46 -19.21
N SER A 59 6.77 -0.71 -20.41
CA SER A 59 6.39 -2.06 -20.82
C SER A 59 7.62 -2.91 -21.17
N ALA A 60 7.52 -4.23 -20.96
CA ALA A 60 8.62 -5.13 -21.24
C ALA A 60 8.78 -5.39 -22.75
N THR A 61 10.00 -5.62 -23.22
CA THR A 61 10.22 -5.99 -24.63
C THR A 61 9.76 -7.41 -24.91
N GLN A 62 9.52 -7.73 -26.19
CA GLN A 62 9.16 -9.09 -26.60
C GLN A 62 10.22 -10.09 -26.13
N GLY A 63 9.77 -11.15 -25.42
CA GLY A 63 10.64 -12.19 -24.88
C GLY A 63 11.23 -11.90 -23.49
N ALA A 64 10.97 -10.72 -22.92
CA ALA A 64 11.27 -10.44 -21.52
C ALA A 64 10.36 -11.24 -20.59
N ASN A 65 10.87 -11.61 -19.41
CA ASN A 65 10.04 -12.16 -18.34
C ASN A 65 9.56 -11.02 -17.44
N GLU A 66 8.24 -10.89 -17.29
CA GLU A 66 7.64 -9.94 -16.35
C GLU A 66 7.36 -10.62 -15.00
N LEU A 67 7.53 -9.86 -13.93
CA LEU A 67 7.11 -10.29 -12.60
C LEU A 67 5.59 -10.36 -12.54
N VAL A 68 5.05 -11.55 -12.27
CA VAL A 68 3.61 -11.74 -12.04
C VAL A 68 3.37 -11.76 -10.52
N GLU A 69 2.93 -10.64 -9.97
CA GLU A 69 2.81 -10.47 -8.51
C GLU A 69 1.90 -11.52 -7.85
N SER A 70 0.84 -11.97 -8.52
CA SER A 70 -0.09 -12.99 -8.01
C SER A 70 0.55 -14.38 -7.86
N ARG A 71 1.72 -14.60 -8.48
CA ARG A 71 2.49 -15.84 -8.37
C ARG A 71 3.58 -15.77 -7.30
N LEU A 72 3.76 -14.62 -6.64
CA LEU A 72 4.68 -14.50 -5.52
C LEU A 72 4.17 -15.31 -4.33
N ALA A 73 5.11 -15.85 -3.56
CA ALA A 73 4.79 -16.58 -2.36
C ALA A 73 5.90 -16.39 -1.31
N PRO A 74 5.57 -16.41 -0.01
CA PRO A 74 6.54 -16.38 1.07
C PRO A 74 7.50 -17.57 0.99
N PHE A 75 8.80 -17.33 1.24
CA PHE A 75 9.86 -18.35 1.11
C PHE A 75 9.64 -19.55 2.02
N GLU A 76 9.31 -19.31 3.30
CA GLU A 76 9.04 -20.37 4.28
C GLU A 76 7.60 -20.92 4.18
N GLY A 77 6.80 -20.40 3.24
CA GLY A 77 5.36 -20.56 3.22
C GLY A 77 4.67 -19.77 4.32
N ASN A 78 3.51 -19.18 4.02
CA ASN A 78 2.67 -18.57 5.03
C ASN A 78 1.20 -18.66 4.58
N ARG A 79 0.46 -19.59 5.18
CA ARG A 79 -0.94 -19.84 4.79
C ARG A 79 -1.89 -18.97 5.60
N PRO A 80 -2.85 -18.28 4.97
CA PRO A 80 -3.94 -17.66 5.70
C PRO A 80 -4.81 -18.72 6.40
N PRO A 81 -5.58 -18.35 7.44
CA PRO A 81 -6.68 -19.18 7.93
C PRO A 81 -7.57 -19.60 6.76
N THR A 82 -7.97 -20.88 6.69
CA THR A 82 -8.77 -21.42 5.57
C THR A 82 -10.27 -21.42 5.84
N THR A 83 -10.68 -21.15 7.07
CA THR A 83 -12.08 -20.95 7.43
C THR A 83 -12.62 -19.66 6.82
N ALA A 84 -13.95 -19.52 6.81
CA ALA A 84 -14.58 -18.24 6.52
C ALA A 84 -14.05 -17.17 7.49
N ALA A 85 -13.88 -15.95 6.99
CA ALA A 85 -13.50 -14.82 7.83
C ALA A 85 -14.62 -14.50 8.83
N ASP A 86 -14.23 -14.06 10.02
CA ASP A 86 -15.17 -13.61 11.05
C ASP A 86 -15.83 -12.28 10.62
N VAL A 87 -15.08 -11.47 9.87
CA VAL A 87 -15.55 -10.19 9.33
C VAL A 87 -15.17 -10.09 7.86
N THR A 88 -16.15 -9.79 7.00
CA THR A 88 -15.90 -9.38 5.61
C THR A 88 -16.35 -7.93 5.42
N ARG A 89 -15.47 -7.10 4.86
CA ARG A 89 -15.74 -5.70 4.50
C ARG A 89 -15.63 -5.53 2.99
N PHE A 90 -16.64 -4.90 2.40
CA PHE A 90 -16.62 -4.48 1.01
C PHE A 90 -16.44 -2.97 0.96
N PHE A 91 -15.47 -2.50 0.21
CA PHE A 91 -15.25 -1.08 -0.04
C PHE A 91 -15.37 -0.77 -1.52
N ASN A 92 -16.10 0.30 -1.83
CA ASN A 92 -16.17 0.87 -3.17
C ASN A 92 -15.23 2.08 -3.23
N ILE A 93 -14.12 1.94 -3.92
CA ILE A 93 -13.18 3.03 -4.18
C ILE A 93 -13.77 3.91 -5.27
N ASN A 94 -13.84 5.22 -5.02
CA ASN A 94 -14.44 6.16 -5.97
C ASN A 94 -13.83 7.56 -5.85
N GLN A 95 -13.89 8.29 -6.97
CA GLN A 95 -13.69 9.74 -7.03
C GLN A 95 -15.07 10.41 -7.03
N THR A 96 -15.44 11.07 -5.93
CA THR A 96 -16.78 11.67 -5.75
C THR A 96 -16.85 13.14 -6.17
N ASP A 97 -15.69 13.81 -6.30
CA ASP A 97 -15.54 15.18 -6.79
C ASP A 97 -14.16 15.32 -7.46
N ILE A 98 -13.86 16.46 -8.08
CA ILE A 98 -12.63 16.73 -8.84
C ILE A 98 -11.37 16.33 -8.03
N VAL A 99 -11.37 16.57 -6.72
CA VAL A 99 -10.21 16.30 -5.85
C VAL A 99 -10.58 15.45 -4.63
N THR A 100 -11.76 14.81 -4.61
CA THR A 100 -12.24 14.07 -3.44
C THR A 100 -12.33 12.60 -3.74
N TRP A 101 -11.68 11.81 -2.89
CA TRP A 101 -11.61 10.37 -3.00
C TRP A 101 -12.17 9.72 -1.75
N VAL A 102 -12.73 8.52 -1.92
CA VAL A 102 -13.35 7.77 -0.83
C VAL A 102 -12.94 6.31 -0.88
N VAL A 103 -12.77 5.72 0.30
CA VAL A 103 -12.81 4.28 0.49
C VAL A 103 -14.20 3.97 1.03
N ASP A 104 -15.10 3.58 0.13
CA ASP A 104 -16.56 3.48 0.29
C ASP A 104 -17.33 4.80 0.12
N GLN A 105 -18.05 5.31 1.13
CA GLN A 105 -19.01 6.40 0.93
C GLN A 105 -18.52 7.79 1.36
N TYR A 106 -17.59 7.85 2.31
CA TYR A 106 -17.23 9.11 2.98
C TYR A 106 -15.73 9.39 2.82
N PRO A 107 -15.32 10.64 2.51
CA PRO A 107 -13.92 10.99 2.45
C PRO A 107 -13.35 11.04 3.87
N TYR A 108 -12.19 10.43 4.06
CA TYR A 108 -11.47 10.54 5.32
C TYR A 108 -10.97 11.97 5.55
N ALA A 109 -11.13 12.44 6.78
CA ALA A 109 -10.55 13.68 7.27
C ALA A 109 -9.81 13.37 8.57
N GLU A 110 -8.62 13.95 8.73
CA GLU A 110 -7.84 13.78 9.95
C GLU A 110 -8.59 14.41 11.14
N PRO A 111 -8.82 13.66 12.23
CA PRO A 111 -9.52 14.19 13.40
C PRO A 111 -8.63 15.14 14.20
N THR A 112 -9.27 16.01 14.99
CA THR A 112 -8.58 16.95 15.88
C THR A 112 -7.80 16.21 16.98
N ILE A 113 -8.40 15.17 17.55
CA ILE A 113 -7.78 14.29 18.53
C ILE A 113 -7.50 12.95 17.85
N PRO A 114 -6.27 12.40 17.89
CA PRO A 114 -5.96 11.13 17.25
C PRO A 114 -6.89 9.98 17.68
N ILE A 115 -7.34 9.16 16.71
CA ILE A 115 -8.32 8.08 16.94
C ILE A 115 -7.86 7.08 18.01
N ILE A 116 -6.54 6.91 18.17
CA ILE A 116 -6.00 6.02 19.21
C ILE A 116 -6.50 6.39 20.62
N TYR A 117 -6.86 7.65 20.88
CA TYR A 117 -7.40 8.10 22.17
C TYR A 117 -8.85 7.70 22.45
N GLY A 118 -9.41 6.76 21.68
CA GLY A 118 -10.74 6.23 21.93
C GLY A 118 -11.82 7.28 21.73
N ASN A 119 -12.87 7.19 22.55
CA ASN A 119 -14.05 8.05 22.48
C ASN A 119 -13.79 9.55 22.79
N MET A 120 -12.55 9.92 23.13
CA MET A 120 -12.13 11.33 23.19
C MET A 120 -11.88 11.93 21.80
N SER A 121 -11.60 11.08 20.80
CA SER A 121 -11.40 11.49 19.42
C SER A 121 -12.72 11.83 18.73
N ASP A 122 -12.75 12.96 18.03
CA ASP A 122 -13.82 13.33 17.09
C ASP A 122 -13.90 12.39 15.88
N GLY A 123 -12.83 11.60 15.62
CA GLY A 123 -12.79 10.57 14.60
C GLY A 123 -13.23 9.17 15.07
N TRP A 124 -13.47 8.96 16.37
CA TRP A 124 -13.71 7.62 16.92
C TRP A 124 -14.92 6.91 16.32
N ASN A 125 -16.02 7.66 16.18
CA ASN A 125 -17.29 7.18 15.62
C ASN A 125 -17.53 7.72 14.20
N ALA A 126 -16.49 8.19 13.51
CA ALA A 126 -16.62 8.66 12.13
C ALA A 126 -16.98 7.48 11.21
N ASN A 127 -17.68 7.76 10.12
CA ASN A 127 -18.08 6.72 9.15
C ASN A 127 -16.87 6.05 8.47
N THR A 128 -15.71 6.70 8.50
CA THR A 128 -14.43 6.19 7.99
C THR A 128 -13.63 5.43 9.04
N THR A 129 -14.17 5.24 10.25
CA THR A 129 -13.55 4.50 11.35
C THR A 129 -14.35 3.23 11.62
N LEU A 130 -13.73 2.07 11.42
CA LEU A 130 -14.36 0.77 11.50
C LEU A 130 -13.73 -0.04 12.61
N HIS A 131 -14.58 -0.62 13.46
CA HIS A 131 -14.15 -1.36 14.64
C HIS A 131 -14.23 -2.86 14.41
N SER A 132 -13.19 -3.57 14.84
CA SER A 132 -13.12 -5.04 14.78
C SER A 132 -12.59 -5.62 16.10
N PRO A 133 -13.13 -6.76 16.57
CA PRO A 133 -12.58 -7.45 17.73
C PRO A 133 -11.14 -7.93 17.49
N THR A 134 -10.37 -8.13 18.57
CA THR A 134 -9.08 -8.81 18.49
C THR A 134 -9.26 -10.28 18.09
N ASN A 135 -8.22 -10.84 17.50
CA ASN A 135 -8.04 -12.21 17.06
C ASN A 135 -9.14 -12.71 16.12
N SER A 136 -9.62 -11.82 15.25
CA SER A 136 -10.59 -12.08 14.20
C SER A 136 -9.88 -12.18 12.84
N THR A 137 -10.32 -13.10 12.00
CA THR A 137 -9.93 -13.15 10.59
C THR A 137 -10.77 -12.12 9.83
N VAL A 138 -10.12 -11.17 9.16
CA VAL A 138 -10.79 -10.10 8.41
C VAL A 138 -10.47 -10.21 6.94
N ASP A 139 -11.51 -10.27 6.11
CA ASP A 139 -11.43 -10.09 4.67
C ASP A 139 -11.81 -8.66 4.28
N ILE A 140 -10.98 -8.04 3.46
CA ILE A 140 -11.28 -6.76 2.81
C ILE A 140 -11.31 -6.98 1.31
N VAL A 141 -12.45 -6.70 0.70
CA VAL A 141 -12.64 -6.71 -0.75
C VAL A 141 -12.86 -5.27 -1.21
N MET A 142 -11.93 -4.75 -2.00
CA MET A 142 -12.01 -3.42 -2.58
C MET A 142 -12.37 -3.52 -4.06
N ASN A 143 -13.30 -2.69 -4.52
CA ASN A 143 -13.68 -2.56 -5.92
C ASN A 143 -13.52 -1.10 -6.34
N VAL A 144 -13.05 -0.84 -7.56
CA VAL A 144 -13.24 0.47 -8.18
C VAL A 144 -14.70 0.59 -8.60
N ALA A 145 -15.37 1.68 -8.20
CA ALA A 145 -16.79 1.89 -8.43
C ALA A 145 -17.13 1.97 -9.93
N ASN A 146 -18.23 1.34 -10.33
CA ASN A 146 -18.71 1.42 -11.71
C ASN A 146 -19.09 2.86 -12.06
N GLY A 147 -18.61 3.35 -13.21
CA GLY A 147 -18.84 4.72 -13.65
C GLY A 147 -18.06 5.77 -12.85
N SER A 148 -17.06 5.35 -12.07
CA SER A 148 -16.09 6.27 -11.49
C SER A 148 -15.31 7.02 -12.59
N LEU A 149 -14.89 8.25 -12.28
CA LEU A 149 -13.88 8.97 -13.07
C LEU A 149 -12.47 8.40 -12.84
N ASP A 150 -12.35 7.46 -11.90
CA ASP A 150 -11.14 6.74 -11.59
C ASP A 150 -10.75 5.74 -12.69
N THR A 151 -9.67 6.07 -13.39
CA THR A 151 -9.12 5.24 -14.47
C THR A 151 -7.73 4.68 -14.15
N MET A 152 -7.30 4.73 -12.88
CA MET A 152 -5.95 4.34 -12.47
C MET A 152 -5.94 3.21 -11.44
N GLY A 153 -4.73 2.67 -11.20
CA GLY A 153 -4.51 1.67 -10.16
C GLY A 153 -4.19 2.32 -8.83
N HIS A 154 -4.56 1.68 -7.73
CA HIS A 154 -4.36 2.20 -6.37
C HIS A 154 -3.46 1.26 -5.58
N PRO A 155 -2.24 1.68 -5.18
CA PRO A 155 -1.43 0.92 -4.24
C PRO A 155 -2.05 1.04 -2.85
N MET A 156 -2.85 0.04 -2.46
CA MET A 156 -3.54 0.01 -1.17
C MET A 156 -2.61 -0.51 -0.08
N HIS A 157 -2.38 0.32 0.94
CA HIS A 157 -1.46 0.07 2.05
C HIS A 157 -2.21 0.01 3.38
N LEU A 158 -1.90 -1.01 4.18
CA LEU A 158 -2.44 -1.17 5.53
C LEU A 158 -1.32 -1.04 6.56
N HIS A 159 -1.52 -0.14 7.52
CA HIS A 159 -0.61 0.00 8.67
C HIS A 159 -0.80 -1.16 9.65
N GLY A 160 0.21 -1.41 10.50
CA GLY A 160 0.12 -2.39 11.60
C GLY A 160 0.16 -3.86 11.18
N HIS A 161 -0.10 -4.19 9.91
CA HIS A 161 -0.18 -5.56 9.42
C HIS A 161 0.53 -5.74 8.08
N LYS A 162 1.03 -6.96 7.88
CA LYS A 162 1.06 -7.55 6.54
C LYS A 162 -0.24 -8.33 6.35
N PHE A 163 -0.67 -8.46 5.11
CA PHE A 163 -1.86 -9.18 4.72
C PHE A 163 -1.55 -10.17 3.61
N TRP A 164 -2.38 -11.20 3.50
CA TRP A 164 -2.39 -12.11 2.38
C TRP A 164 -3.16 -11.48 1.22
N VAL A 165 -2.51 -11.38 0.05
CA VAL A 165 -3.16 -10.94 -1.19
C VAL A 165 -3.84 -12.14 -1.82
N LEU A 166 -5.14 -12.29 -1.55
CA LEU A 166 -5.88 -13.49 -1.92
C LEU A 166 -6.15 -13.56 -3.42
N GLY A 167 -6.43 -12.42 -4.05
CA GLY A 167 -6.70 -12.33 -5.47
C GLY A 167 -6.95 -10.91 -5.92
N SER A 168 -6.86 -10.68 -7.22
CA SER A 168 -7.23 -9.45 -7.89
C SER A 168 -7.69 -9.74 -9.31
N GLY A 169 -8.46 -8.82 -9.89
CA GLY A 169 -8.97 -8.99 -11.25
C GLY A 169 -9.66 -7.75 -11.78
N SER A 170 -10.14 -7.83 -13.01
CA SER A 170 -10.95 -6.78 -13.63
C SER A 170 -12.43 -6.89 -13.26
N GLY A 171 -13.14 -5.77 -13.38
CA GLY A 171 -14.55 -5.65 -12.99
C GLY A 171 -14.75 -5.64 -11.48
N SER A 172 -16.00 -5.83 -11.06
CA SER A 172 -16.33 -6.00 -9.64
C SER A 172 -16.12 -7.44 -9.20
N PHE A 173 -15.74 -7.64 -7.95
CA PHE A 173 -15.65 -8.97 -7.34
C PHE A 173 -17.02 -9.68 -7.41
N PRO A 174 -17.11 -10.88 -7.99
CA PRO A 174 -18.40 -11.47 -8.36
C PRO A 174 -19.06 -12.32 -7.27
N TYR A 175 -18.52 -12.38 -6.04
CA TYR A 175 -19.04 -13.19 -4.94
C TYR A 175 -19.41 -12.34 -3.72
N GLN A 176 -20.30 -12.85 -2.86
CA GLN A 176 -20.72 -12.15 -1.64
C GLN A 176 -19.71 -12.30 -0.49
N SER A 177 -18.76 -13.22 -0.63
CA SER A 177 -17.66 -13.42 0.32
C SER A 177 -16.47 -14.08 -0.36
N VAL A 178 -15.29 -13.98 0.24
CA VAL A 178 -14.09 -14.72 -0.19
C VAL A 178 -14.31 -16.24 -0.07
N ALA A 179 -15.09 -16.68 0.92
CA ALA A 179 -15.36 -18.10 1.16
C ALA A 179 -16.18 -18.78 0.05
N GLU A 180 -17.00 -18.03 -0.68
CA GLU A 180 -17.78 -18.52 -1.82
C GLU A 180 -16.99 -18.56 -3.13
N ALA A 181 -15.86 -17.86 -3.20
CA ALA A 181 -15.08 -17.75 -4.41
C ALA A 181 -14.24 -19.02 -4.67
N PRO A 182 -14.09 -19.45 -5.93
CA PRO A 182 -13.34 -20.65 -6.27
C PRO A 182 -11.83 -20.43 -6.11
N PRO A 183 -11.04 -21.50 -5.91
CA PRO A 183 -9.58 -21.43 -5.84
C PRO A 183 -8.89 -20.83 -7.07
N SER A 184 -9.58 -20.78 -8.22
CA SER A 184 -9.10 -20.12 -9.44
C SER A 184 -9.11 -18.59 -9.35
N LEU A 185 -9.88 -18.02 -8.42
CA LEU A 185 -9.99 -16.58 -8.19
C LEU A 185 -9.30 -16.15 -6.88
N ILE A 186 -9.34 -17.02 -5.87
CA ILE A 186 -8.84 -16.77 -4.53
C ILE A 186 -7.82 -17.85 -4.14
N ASN A 187 -6.60 -17.43 -3.81
CA ASN A 187 -5.53 -18.29 -3.34
C ASN A 187 -5.46 -18.27 -1.80
N LEU A 188 -5.86 -19.37 -1.16
CA LEU A 188 -5.70 -19.60 0.29
C LEU A 188 -4.56 -20.59 0.61
N ASP A 189 -3.83 -21.07 -0.39
CA ASP A 189 -2.82 -22.10 -0.22
C ASP A 189 -1.44 -21.51 0.12
N ASN A 190 -0.98 -20.54 -0.65
CA ASN A 190 0.27 -19.81 -0.38
C ASN A 190 0.30 -18.46 -1.13
N PRO A 191 -0.64 -17.54 -0.82
CA PRO A 191 -0.71 -16.23 -1.49
C PRO A 191 0.46 -15.31 -1.10
N PRO A 192 0.73 -14.25 -1.88
CA PRO A 192 1.66 -13.20 -1.49
C PRO A 192 1.31 -12.63 -0.11
N TYR A 193 2.32 -12.36 0.72
CA TYR A 193 2.14 -11.78 2.06
C TYR A 193 2.96 -10.50 2.21
N ARG A 194 2.27 -9.34 2.22
CA ARG A 194 2.88 -7.99 2.14
C ARG A 194 1.95 -6.93 2.74
N ASP A 195 2.41 -5.69 2.87
CA ASP A 195 1.66 -4.57 3.48
C ASP A 195 1.00 -3.64 2.45
N THR A 196 1.30 -3.81 1.16
CA THR A 196 0.82 -2.95 0.08
C THR A 196 0.55 -3.78 -1.15
N ALA A 197 -0.63 -3.65 -1.77
CA ALA A 197 -0.96 -4.34 -3.01
C ALA A 197 -1.76 -3.43 -3.96
N ASN A 198 -1.56 -3.62 -5.27
CA ASN A 198 -2.24 -2.79 -6.26
C ASN A 198 -3.70 -3.27 -6.45
N LEU A 199 -4.65 -2.37 -6.24
CA LEU A 199 -6.01 -2.46 -6.75
C LEU A 199 -5.98 -2.05 -8.23
N PRO A 200 -6.24 -2.96 -9.18
CA PRO A 200 -6.18 -2.64 -10.60
C PRO A 200 -7.28 -1.63 -11.02
N PRO A 201 -7.02 -0.82 -12.07
CA PRO A 201 -8.03 0.08 -12.63
C PRO A 201 -9.30 -0.67 -13.02
N SER A 202 -10.46 -0.11 -12.69
CA SER A 202 -11.77 -0.74 -12.99
C SER A 202 -11.85 -2.20 -12.54
N GLY A 203 -11.19 -2.54 -11.43
CA GLY A 203 -11.01 -3.90 -10.96
C GLY A 203 -11.29 -4.06 -9.47
N TRP A 204 -10.84 -5.20 -8.94
CA TRP A 204 -11.00 -5.57 -7.55
C TRP A 204 -9.73 -6.17 -6.96
N LEU A 205 -9.62 -6.07 -5.63
CA LEU A 205 -8.54 -6.62 -4.81
C LEU A 205 -9.13 -7.22 -3.53
N ALA A 206 -8.84 -8.49 -3.26
CA ALA A 206 -9.20 -9.15 -2.00
C ALA A 206 -7.95 -9.41 -1.17
N ILE A 207 -7.95 -8.93 0.07
CA ILE A 207 -6.89 -9.15 1.06
C ILE A 207 -7.47 -9.75 2.33
N ARG A 208 -6.64 -10.50 3.06
CA ARG A 208 -6.96 -11.05 4.38
C ARG A 208 -5.89 -10.67 5.38
N TYR A 209 -6.29 -10.31 6.59
CA TYR A 209 -5.38 -10.15 7.72
C TYR A 209 -6.05 -10.67 9.00
N ILE A 210 -5.26 -10.80 10.06
CA ILE A 210 -5.75 -11.16 11.39
C ILE A 210 -5.61 -9.93 12.26
N THR A 211 -6.63 -9.67 13.08
CA THR A 211 -6.58 -8.63 14.09
C THR A 211 -5.77 -9.08 15.30
N ASP A 212 -4.45 -9.21 15.18
CA ASP A 212 -3.53 -9.63 16.26
C ASP A 212 -2.64 -8.52 16.84
N ASN A 213 -2.90 -7.26 16.48
CA ASN A 213 -2.16 -6.08 16.85
C ASN A 213 -3.11 -4.92 17.25
N PRO A 214 -3.60 -4.87 18.50
CA PRO A 214 -4.54 -3.83 18.95
C PRO A 214 -4.03 -2.41 18.69
N GLY A 215 -4.86 -1.59 18.04
CA GLY A 215 -4.44 -0.27 17.55
C GLY A 215 -5.50 0.42 16.68
N ALA A 216 -5.14 1.57 16.14
CA ALA A 216 -5.92 2.28 15.13
C ALA A 216 -5.07 2.37 13.85
N TRP A 217 -5.36 1.50 12.88
CA TRP A 217 -4.54 1.31 11.68
C TRP A 217 -5.20 1.87 10.45
N ILE A 218 -4.50 2.78 9.76
CA ILE A 218 -5.03 3.38 8.53
C ILE A 218 -4.82 2.43 7.35
N LEU A 219 -5.89 2.19 6.59
CA LEU A 219 -5.88 1.60 5.26
C LEU A 219 -6.07 2.73 4.25
N HIS A 220 -5.12 2.94 3.35
CA HIS A 220 -5.20 4.04 2.39
C HIS A 220 -4.50 3.72 1.07
N CYS A 221 -4.81 4.51 0.05
CA CYS A 221 -4.00 4.53 -1.16
C CYS A 221 -2.67 5.25 -0.89
N HIS A 222 -1.56 4.66 -1.34
CA HIS A 222 -0.21 5.16 -1.13
C HIS A 222 0.23 6.21 -2.17
N ILE A 223 -0.69 6.64 -3.04
CA ILE A 223 -0.51 7.87 -3.83
C ILE A 223 -0.81 9.04 -2.89
N GLN A 224 0.21 9.88 -2.62
CA GLN A 224 0.12 10.97 -1.63
C GLN A 224 -1.09 11.88 -1.85
N TRP A 225 -1.42 12.20 -3.10
CA TRP A 225 -2.58 13.03 -3.43
C TRP A 225 -3.91 12.35 -3.08
N HIS A 226 -4.02 11.03 -3.20
CA HIS A 226 -5.27 10.33 -2.92
C HIS A 226 -5.54 10.23 -1.42
N ILE A 227 -4.52 9.96 -0.59
CA ILE A 227 -4.69 9.93 0.87
C ILE A 227 -5.10 11.30 1.41
N VAL A 228 -4.42 12.39 1.02
CA VAL A 228 -4.75 13.74 1.51
C VAL A 228 -6.12 14.23 1.01
N SER A 229 -6.63 13.64 -0.07
CA SER A 229 -7.95 13.90 -0.64
C SER A 229 -9.05 12.96 -0.13
N GLY A 230 -8.76 12.09 0.84
CA GLY A 230 -9.77 11.31 1.57
C GLY A 230 -9.81 9.81 1.27
N MET A 231 -8.93 9.26 0.42
CA MET A 231 -8.88 7.83 0.12
C MET A 231 -8.25 7.02 1.26
N ALA A 232 -8.93 6.99 2.40
CA ALA A 232 -8.52 6.23 3.57
C ALA A 232 -9.73 5.79 4.41
N VAL A 233 -9.51 4.77 5.23
CA VAL A 233 -10.30 4.43 6.41
C VAL A 233 -9.36 4.06 7.54
N VAL A 234 -9.84 4.14 8.77
CA VAL A 234 -9.13 3.65 9.95
C VAL A 234 -9.81 2.40 10.48
N LEU A 235 -9.02 1.34 10.64
CA LEU A 235 -9.43 0.08 11.20
C LEU A 235 -8.97 0.06 12.66
N VAL A 236 -9.93 0.25 13.56
CA VAL A 236 -9.71 0.11 14.99
C VAL A 236 -9.81 -1.35 15.35
N GLU A 237 -8.77 -1.83 16.00
CA GLU A 237 -8.61 -3.19 16.42
C GLU A 237 -8.46 -3.27 17.94
N GLY A 238 -9.19 -4.20 18.56
CA GLY A 238 -8.98 -4.51 19.97
C GLY A 238 -9.25 -3.33 20.89
N GLU A 239 -10.38 -2.66 20.65
CA GLU A 239 -10.85 -1.49 21.40
C GLU A 239 -10.74 -1.68 22.92
N ASP A 240 -11.08 -2.88 23.41
CA ASP A 240 -11.03 -3.26 24.82
C ASP A 240 -9.62 -3.21 25.44
N GLN A 241 -8.57 -3.24 24.60
CA GLN A 241 -7.18 -3.24 25.01
C GLN A 241 -6.50 -1.87 24.86
N LEU A 242 -7.07 -0.96 24.08
CA LEU A 242 -6.45 0.35 23.76
C LEU A 242 -6.21 1.19 25.01
N ASP A 243 -7.20 1.29 25.90
CA ASP A 243 -7.11 2.07 27.14
C ASP A 243 -5.94 1.61 28.02
N ALA A 244 -5.70 0.30 28.09
CA ALA A 244 -4.60 -0.26 28.85
C ALA A 244 -3.24 0.05 28.20
N LEU A 245 -3.15 -0.08 26.88
CA LEU A 245 -1.93 0.18 26.11
C LEU A 245 -1.49 1.65 26.18
N ILE A 246 -2.43 2.59 26.09
CA ILE A 246 -2.16 4.03 26.15
C ILE A 246 -1.69 4.44 27.56
N ARG A 247 -2.35 3.94 28.60
CA ARG A 247 -2.00 4.27 30.00
C ARG A 247 -0.66 3.67 30.44
N GLN A 248 -0.26 2.53 29.88
CA GLN A 248 1.07 1.96 30.12
C GLN A 248 2.19 2.79 29.46
N GLY A 249 1.87 3.54 28.41
CA GLY A 249 2.82 4.26 27.59
C GLY A 249 3.19 5.67 28.05
N ASN A 250 3.00 6.09 29.31
CA ASN A 250 3.24 7.49 29.75
C ASN A 250 2.69 8.54 28.73
N SER A 251 1.61 8.21 28.01
CA SER A 251 1.14 9.04 26.91
C SER A 251 0.67 10.39 27.46
N PRO A 252 1.10 11.52 26.86
CA PRO A 252 0.67 12.83 27.32
C PRO A 252 -0.84 13.00 27.18
N ASP A 253 -1.40 13.91 27.98
CA ASP A 253 -2.83 14.22 27.99
C ASP A 253 -3.31 14.60 26.57
N PRO A 254 -4.33 13.90 26.02
CA PRO A 254 -4.84 14.16 24.67
C PRO A 254 -5.46 15.56 24.50
N THR A 255 -5.72 16.28 25.59
CA THR A 255 -6.24 17.65 25.55
C THR A 255 -5.16 18.72 25.44
N THR A 256 -3.87 18.36 25.50
CA THR A 256 -2.78 19.30 25.28
C THR A 256 -2.54 19.55 23.79
N PRO A 257 -2.62 20.80 23.30
CA PRO A 257 -2.34 21.10 21.89
C PRO A 257 -0.91 20.66 21.51
N LEU A 258 -0.77 19.97 20.38
CA LEU A 258 0.53 19.71 19.79
C LEU A 258 1.21 21.06 19.50
N LYS A 259 2.33 21.35 20.18
CA LYS A 259 3.10 22.57 19.92
C LYS A 259 3.59 22.54 18.47
N SER A 260 3.24 23.56 17.69
CA SER A 260 3.71 23.71 16.32
C SER A 260 5.24 23.71 16.29
N GLY A 261 5.85 22.79 15.52
CA GLY A 261 7.30 22.78 15.29
C GLY A 261 8.11 21.77 16.12
N THR A 262 7.48 20.92 16.93
CA THR A 262 8.14 19.75 17.54
C THR A 262 7.34 18.50 17.22
N ALA A 263 7.87 17.64 16.36
CA ALA A 263 7.41 16.26 16.29
C ALA A 263 7.69 15.61 17.66
N PRO A 264 6.68 15.15 18.41
CA PRO A 264 6.94 14.44 19.64
C PRO A 264 7.69 13.17 19.27
N SER A 265 8.85 12.94 19.89
CA SER A 265 9.53 11.65 19.82
C SER A 265 8.71 10.66 20.64
N TYR A 266 7.69 10.10 20.01
CA TYR A 266 6.90 9.00 20.56
C TYR A 266 7.78 7.75 20.60
N ILE A 267 8.29 7.40 21.77
CA ILE A 267 8.89 6.08 22.00
C ILE A 267 7.72 5.13 22.25
N PHE A 268 7.03 4.73 21.19
CA PHE A 268 6.36 3.45 21.20
C PHE A 268 7.42 2.40 20.88
N ASN A 269 7.52 1.36 21.71
CA ASN A 269 8.33 0.18 21.40
C ASN A 269 7.66 -0.54 20.22
N PHE A 270 7.81 0.00 19.01
CA PHE A 270 7.58 -0.76 17.79
C PHE A 270 8.58 -1.90 17.82
N SER A 271 8.09 -3.13 17.92
CA SER A 271 8.87 -4.31 17.57
C SER A 271 9.38 -4.13 16.13
N ARG A 272 10.63 -3.67 16.01
CA ARG A 272 11.47 -3.49 14.82
C ARG A 272 10.73 -3.60 13.48
N SER A 273 10.23 -2.48 12.99
CA SER A 273 10.21 -2.18 11.56
C SER A 273 10.88 -0.81 11.39
N LEU A 274 12.12 -0.80 10.91
CA LEU A 274 12.85 0.43 10.60
C LEU A 274 12.14 1.15 9.46
N ILE A 275 11.49 2.28 9.74
CA ILE A 275 11.17 3.29 8.74
C ILE A 275 12.24 4.38 8.87
N ALA A 276 13.12 4.46 7.89
CA ALA A 276 14.01 5.59 7.74
C ALA A 276 13.19 6.78 7.21
N LEU A 277 12.76 7.67 8.11
CA LEU A 277 12.28 9.00 7.73
C LEU A 277 13.51 9.84 7.35
N GLY A 278 13.92 9.77 6.09
CA GLY A 278 14.94 10.62 5.51
C GLY A 278 14.30 11.84 4.87
N THR A 279 14.46 13.00 5.51
CA THR A 279 14.26 14.33 4.91
C THR A 279 15.07 14.48 3.61
N MET A 280 14.38 14.52 2.46
CA MET A 280 14.71 15.23 1.21
C MET A 280 13.37 15.30 0.45
N LEU A 281 12.83 16.41 -0.04
CA LEU A 281 13.42 17.47 -0.83
C LEU A 281 12.41 18.64 -0.84
N ASN A 282 12.84 19.83 -0.41
CA ASN A 282 12.14 21.07 -0.77
C ASN A 282 12.34 21.28 -2.28
N ALA A 283 11.28 21.13 -3.06
CA ALA A 283 11.22 21.67 -4.41
C ALA A 283 9.99 22.58 -4.50
N LEU A 284 10.21 23.87 -4.20
CA LEU A 284 9.34 24.93 -4.66
C LEU A 284 9.31 24.87 -6.19
N VAL A 285 8.12 24.69 -6.75
CA VAL A 285 7.85 24.99 -8.15
C VAL A 285 7.02 26.27 -8.17
N ALA A 286 7.72 27.40 -8.36
CA ALA A 286 7.11 28.64 -8.79
C ALA A 286 7.04 28.62 -10.32
N PHE A 287 5.89 28.94 -10.88
CA PHE A 287 5.71 29.26 -12.30
C PHE A 287 4.97 30.61 -12.42
N PRO A 288 5.15 31.32 -13.56
CA PRO A 288 5.40 32.75 -13.62
C PRO A 288 4.20 33.65 -13.33
#